data_AF-A0A7R9IJ24-F1
#
_entry.id   AF-A0A7R9IJ24-F1
#
_cell.length_a   1.000
_cell.length_b   1.000
_cell.length_c   1.000
_cell.angle_alpha   90.00
_cell.angle_beta   90.00
_cell.angle_gamma   90.00
#
_symmetry.space_group_name_H-M   'P 1'
#
loop_
_entity.id
_entity.type
_entity.pdbx_description
1 polymer ?
#
loop_
_entity_poly.entity_id
_entity_poly.type
_entity_poly.pdbx_seq_one_letter_code
_entity_poly.pdbx_strand_id
1 'polypeptide(L)'
;MTGRAVQILQTQNNNVTQFDNEALEAVFLREDVRDKRVVVVSISGIFGKGKSFLLNYMLKYLNSQFEKHPLKRHKIVKCLPDEDPGTL
;
A
#
# COMPACT_ATOMS: atom_id res chain seq x y z
N MET A 1 -5.82 -14.06 -10.11
CA MET A 1 -6.72 -12.93 -9.77
C MET A 1 -6.16 -11.66 -10.39
N THR A 2 -6.99 -10.81 -10.99
CA THR A 2 -6.57 -9.54 -11.59
C THR A 2 -6.78 -8.39 -10.58
N GLY A 3 -5.73 -7.63 -10.30
CA GLY A 3 -5.80 -6.42 -9.47
C GLY A 3 -5.90 -5.16 -10.34
N ARG A 4 -6.45 -4.07 -9.80
CA ARG A 4 -6.51 -2.76 -10.46
C ARG A 4 -6.03 -1.65 -9.54
N ALA A 5 -5.44 -0.60 -10.11
CA ALA A 5 -5.11 0.61 -9.35
C ALA A 5 -6.40 1.35 -8.97
N VAL A 6 -6.48 1.79 -7.71
CA VAL A 6 -7.59 2.59 -7.19
C VAL A 6 -7.00 3.90 -6.68
N GLN A 7 -7.47 5.02 -7.22
CA GLN A 7 -7.04 6.34 -6.79
C GLN A 7 -7.83 6.74 -5.55
N ILE A 8 -7.14 6.92 -4.42
CA ILE A 8 -7.76 7.31 -3.13
C ILE A 8 -7.50 8.78 -2.77
N LEU A 9 -6.55 9.42 -3.45
CA LEU A 9 -6.14 10.79 -3.22
C LEU A 9 -6.10 11.54 -4.56
N GLN A 10 -6.76 12.70 -4.61
CA GLN A 10 -6.70 13.61 -5.74
C GLN A 10 -6.28 14.99 -5.25
N THR A 11 -5.18 15.50 -5.80
CA THR A 11 -4.73 16.86 -5.53
C THR A 11 -5.35 17.79 -6.57
N GLN A 12 -6.16 18.75 -6.13
CA GLN A 12 -6.66 19.81 -6.99
C GLN A 12 -5.71 21.02 -7.02
N ASN A 13 -5.84 21.86 -8.04
CA ASN A 13 -5.00 23.03 -8.28
C ASN A 13 -5.00 24.07 -7.13
N ASN A 14 -5.98 24.01 -6.22
CA ASN A 14 -6.12 24.93 -5.09
C ASN A 14 -5.46 24.41 -3.80
N ASN A 15 -4.50 23.48 -3.89
CA ASN A 15 -3.89 22.76 -2.75
C ASN A 15 -4.88 21.97 -1.88
N VAL A 16 -6.13 21.85 -2.32
CA VAL A 16 -7.14 21.00 -1.68
C VAL A 16 -6.89 19.57 -2.12
N THR A 17 -6.62 18.70 -1.15
CA THR A 17 -6.53 17.26 -1.38
C THR A 17 -7.88 16.66 -1.06
N GLN A 18 -8.49 15.99 -2.04
CA GLN A 18 -9.74 15.27 -1.87
C GLN A 18 -9.44 13.79 -1.68
N PHE A 19 -10.10 13.20 -0.67
CA PHE A 19 -9.98 11.80 -0.34
C PHE A 19 -11.22 11.05 -0.79
N ASP A 20 -11.04 9.94 -1.50
CA ASP A 20 -12.13 9.07 -1.93
C ASP A 20 -12.37 7.99 -0.86
N ASN A 21 -13.23 8.33 0.11
CA ASN A 21 -13.58 7.43 1.21
C ASN A 21 -14.34 6.19 0.70
N GLU A 22 -15.21 6.36 -0.30
CA GLU A 22 -16.03 5.27 -0.84
C GLU A 22 -15.17 4.22 -1.53
N ALA A 23 -14.19 4.66 -2.32
CA ALA A 23 -13.23 3.75 -2.95
C ALA A 23 -12.36 3.01 -1.93
N LEU A 24 -11.98 3.67 -0.83
CA LEU A 24 -11.20 3.03 0.24
C LEU A 24 -12.03 1.96 0.96
N GLU A 25 -13.26 2.31 1.35
CA GLU A 25 -14.21 1.38 2.01
C GLU A 25 -14.46 0.16 1.13
N ALA A 26 -14.70 0.34 -0.17
CA ALA A 26 -14.91 -0.74 -1.12
C ALA A 26 -13.71 -1.70 -1.25
N VAL A 27 -12.48 -1.27 -0.89
CA VAL A 27 -11.28 -2.12 -0.92
C VAL A 27 -11.03 -2.77 0.43
N PHE A 28 -11.13 -2.04 1.53
CA PHE A 28 -10.77 -2.53 2.87
C PHE A 28 -11.89 -3.26 3.60
N LEU A 29 -13.17 -2.96 3.32
CA LEU A 29 -14.31 -3.57 4.03
C LEU A 29 -14.89 -4.80 3.34
N ARG A 30 -14.27 -5.30 2.27
CA ARG A 30 -14.67 -6.57 1.65
C ARG A 30 -14.55 -7.72 2.64
N GLU A 31 -15.54 -8.61 2.64
CA GLU A 31 -15.62 -9.74 3.57
C GLU A 31 -14.37 -10.62 3.59
N ASP A 32 -13.70 -10.78 2.46
CA ASP A 32 -12.51 -11.61 2.33
C ASP A 32 -11.25 -11.01 2.97
N VAL A 33 -11.24 -9.72 3.33
CA VAL A 33 -10.06 -9.02 3.84
C VAL A 33 -10.29 -8.14 5.08
N ARG A 34 -11.53 -7.77 5.41
CA ARG A 34 -11.87 -6.82 6.48
C ARG A 34 -11.27 -7.13 7.86
N ASP A 35 -11.16 -8.41 8.20
CA ASP A 35 -10.68 -8.84 9.52
C ASP A 35 -9.21 -9.32 9.49
N LYS A 36 -8.49 -9.06 8.39
CA LYS A 36 -7.08 -9.44 8.23
C LYS A 36 -6.15 -8.31 8.68
N ARG A 37 -4.97 -8.68 9.17
CA ARG A 37 -3.89 -7.71 9.44
C ARG A 37 -3.44 -7.06 8.14
N VAL A 38 -3.32 -5.74 8.16
CA VAL A 38 -2.88 -4.93 7.01
C VAL A 38 -1.41 -4.54 7.19
N VAL A 39 -0.65 -4.58 6.10
CA VAL A 39 0.68 -3.95 5.99
C VAL A 39 0.59 -2.91 4.87
N VAL A 40 0.99 -1.68 5.16
CA VAL A 40 1.04 -0.60 4.18
C VAL A 40 2.47 -0.53 3.63
N VAL A 41 2.60 -0.63 2.31
CA VAL A 41 3.87 -0.43 1.60
C VAL A 41 3.71 0.80 0.72
N SER A 42 4.54 1.81 0.93
CA SER A 42 4.54 3.05 0.15
C SER A 42 5.91 3.31 -0.46
N ILE A 43 5.92 3.94 -1.63
CA ILE A 43 7.14 4.38 -2.33
C ILE A 43 6.96 5.87 -2.64
N SER A 44 7.76 6.71 -2.01
CA SER A 44 7.81 8.16 -2.22
C SER A 44 9.15 8.58 -2.87
N GLY A 45 9.22 9.80 -3.41
CA GLY A 45 10.45 10.36 -3.99
C GLY A 45 10.26 11.07 -5.33
N ILE A 46 11.37 11.44 -5.96
CA ILE A 46 11.43 12.31 -7.16
C ILE A 46 10.65 11.70 -8.35
N PHE A 47 9.91 12.54 -9.06
CA PHE A 47 9.16 12.15 -10.27
C PHE A 47 10.10 11.59 -11.36
N GLY A 48 9.63 10.61 -12.13
CA GLY A 48 10.43 10.00 -13.21
C GLY A 48 11.50 8.99 -12.80
N LYS A 49 11.74 8.74 -11.50
CA LYS A 49 12.72 7.74 -11.03
C LYS A 49 12.19 6.30 -10.95
N GLY A 50 11.18 5.95 -11.76
CA GLY A 50 10.72 4.57 -11.87
C GLY A 50 9.95 4.01 -10.65
N LYS A 51 9.36 4.86 -9.80
CA LYS A 51 8.57 4.40 -8.64
C LYS A 51 7.45 3.42 -9.03
N SER A 52 6.69 3.73 -10.07
CA SER A 52 5.63 2.85 -10.59
C SER A 52 6.20 1.54 -11.14
N PHE A 53 7.41 1.57 -11.72
CA PHE A 53 8.10 0.37 -12.18
C PHE A 53 8.48 -0.55 -11.00
N LEU A 54 9.05 0.01 -9.94
CA LEU A 54 9.39 -0.75 -8.72
C LEU A 54 8.13 -1.33 -8.07
N LEU A 55 7.06 -0.54 -7.95
CA LEU A 55 5.79 -1.03 -7.41
C LEU A 55 5.23 -2.19 -8.25
N ASN A 56 5.29 -2.09 -9.58
CA ASN A 56 4.88 -3.17 -10.48
C ASN A 56 5.70 -4.44 -10.28
N TYR A 57 7.01 -4.31 -10.00
CA TYR A 57 7.86 -5.46 -9.69
C TYR A 57 7.47 -6.11 -8.35
N MET A 58 7.17 -5.32 -7.31
CA MET A 58 6.66 -5.84 -6.04
C MET A 58 5.34 -6.59 -6.21
N LEU A 59 4.41 -6.08 -7.01
CA LEU A 59 3.14 -6.76 -7.30
C LEU A 59 3.35 -8.12 -7.98
N LYS A 60 4.28 -8.21 -8.94
CA LYS A 60 4.64 -9.49 -9.59
C LYS A 60 5.20 -10.49 -8.58
N TYR A 61 6.10 -10.04 -7.70
CA TYR A 61 6.65 -10.88 -6.64
C TYR A 61 5.56 -11.41 -5.70
N LEU A 62 4.70 -10.52 -5.17
CA LEU A 62 3.63 -10.90 -4.27
C LEU A 62 2.69 -11.92 -4.92
N ASN A 63 2.24 -11.68 -6.16
CA ASN A 63 1.37 -12.61 -6.89
C ASN A 63 2.03 -14.00 -7.06
N SER A 64 3.33 -14.05 -7.35
CA SER A 64 4.05 -15.33 -7.50
C SER A 64 4.17 -16.14 -6.20
N GLN A 65 4.16 -15.47 -5.03
CA GLN A 65 4.23 -16.14 -3.73
C GLN A 65 2.87 -16.70 -3.31
N PHE A 66 1.78 -15.95 -3.58
CA PHE A 66 0.41 -16.40 -3.30
C PHE A 66 0.03 -17.65 -4.09
N GLU A 67 0.53 -17.83 -5.32
CA GLU A 67 0.28 -19.03 -6.11
C GLU A 67 0.99 -20.28 -5.58
N LYS A 68 2.18 -20.12 -4.96
CA LYS A 68 3.01 -21.25 -4.52
C LYS A 68 2.72 -21.72 -3.10
N HIS A 69 2.30 -20.80 -2.22
CA HIS A 69 1.96 -21.12 -0.84
C HIS A 69 0.79 -20.26 -0.37
N PRO A 70 -0.41 -20.84 -0.14
CA PRO A 70 -1.49 -20.14 0.54
C PRO A 70 -1.04 -19.85 1.99
N LEU A 71 -0.45 -18.67 2.18
CA LEU A 71 -0.11 -17.98 3.44
C LEU A 71 0.16 -18.90 4.65
N LYS A 72 1.36 -19.48 4.73
CA LYS A 72 1.91 -19.88 6.05
C LYS A 72 2.27 -18.61 6.81
N ARG A 73 1.63 -18.41 7.98
CA ARG A 73 1.89 -17.36 8.97
C ARG A 73 3.38 -17.02 9.07
N HIS A 74 3.81 -15.93 8.45
CA HIS A 74 5.15 -15.37 8.69
C HIS A 74 5.07 -14.37 9.84
N LYS A 75 6.04 -14.44 10.76
CA LYS A 75 6.19 -13.51 11.89
C LYS A 75 6.30 -12.09 11.33
N ILE A 76 5.41 -11.22 11.80
CA ILE A 76 5.44 -9.79 11.48
C ILE A 76 6.75 -9.22 12.01
N VAL A 77 7.56 -8.64 11.13
CA VAL A 77 8.69 -7.80 11.51
C VAL A 77 8.08 -6.47 11.98
N LYS A 78 8.23 -6.16 13.27
CA LYS A 78 7.91 -4.84 13.80
C LYS A 78 8.93 -3.86 13.21
N CYS A 79 8.51 -3.00 12.29
CA CYS A 79 9.24 -1.77 12.05
C CYS A 79 9.12 -0.92 13.31
N LEU A 80 10.25 -0.63 13.94
CA LEU A 80 10.35 0.30 15.05
C LEU A 80 10.01 1.71 14.52
N PRO A 81 9.31 2.57 15.28
CA PRO A 81 9.18 3.97 14.90
C PRO A 81 10.58 4.61 14.81
N ASP A 82 10.79 5.46 13.80
CA ASP A 82 11.88 6.42 13.79
C ASP A 82 11.64 7.37 14.97
N GLU A 83 12.35 7.18 16.09
CA GLU A 83 12.49 8.22 17.10
C GLU A 83 13.39 9.30 16.51
N ASP A 84 12.80 10.43 16.13
CA ASP A 84 13.53 11.66 15.82
C ASP A 84 14.33 12.09 17.07
N PRO A 85 15.68 12.09 17.02
CA PRO A 85 16.46 12.62 18.13
C PRO A 85 16.42 14.15 18.05
N GLY A 86 15.56 14.75 18.88
CA GLY A 86 15.70 16.11 19.41
C GLY A 86 16.06 17.22 18.42
N THR A 87 15.07 18.02 18.03
CA THR A 87 15.34 19.41 17.64
C THR A 87 15.28 20.26 18.92
N LEU A 88 16.44 20.79 19.29
CA LEU A 88 16.64 21.86 20.29
C LEU A 88 15.86 23.12 19.95
#